data_AF-A0A258EWR3-F1
#
_entry.id   AF-A0A258EWR3-F1
#
_cell.length_a   1.000
_cell.length_b   1.000
_cell.length_c   1.000
_cell.angle_alpha   90.00
_cell.angle_beta   90.00
_cell.angle_gamma   90.00
#
_symmetry.space_group_name_H-M   'P 1'
#
loop_
_entity.id
_entity.type
_entity.pdbx_description
1 polymer ?
#
loop_
_entity_poly.entity_id
_entity_poly.type
_entity_poly.pdbx_seq_one_letter_code
_entity_poly.pdbx_strand_id
1 'polypeptide(L)'
;DRLEDLNERLALLKRNSEKRRYTRMIQKYIEGEFTDELKKLTRTEGQILVKLIHRQTGITTFDLVKELRNGWRAFWYNTTANMFNISLKREFDPMNVQEDYLIEDILQRSFQSGLLPRQESKLDFNYTDLTEKWVTKAK
;
A
#
# COMPACT_ATOMS: atom_id res chain seq x y z
N ASP A 1 -15.71 -5.72 -8.60
CA ASP A 1 -16.61 -6.81 -8.15
C ASP A 1 -16.34 -7.34 -6.73
N ARG A 2 -15.41 -8.28 -6.49
CA ARG A 2 -15.26 -8.87 -5.13
C ARG A 2 -14.49 -7.99 -4.12
N LEU A 3 -13.57 -7.17 -4.61
CA LEU A 3 -12.80 -6.21 -3.81
C LEU A 3 -13.57 -4.90 -3.55
N GLU A 4 -14.46 -4.50 -4.46
CA GLU A 4 -15.35 -3.34 -4.26
C GLU A 4 -16.40 -3.58 -3.18
N ASP A 5 -17.08 -4.75 -3.21
CA ASP A 5 -18.04 -5.14 -2.16
C ASP A 5 -17.35 -5.32 -0.79
N LEU A 6 -16.07 -5.70 -0.79
CA LEU A 6 -15.21 -5.67 0.41
C LEU A 6 -14.90 -4.22 0.82
N ASN A 7 -14.59 -3.32 -0.11
CA ASN A 7 -14.20 -1.93 0.12
C ASN A 7 -15.34 -1.02 0.62
N GLU A 8 -16.58 -1.25 0.18
CA GLU A 8 -17.77 -0.55 0.71
C GLU A 8 -18.05 -0.94 2.16
N ARG A 9 -17.93 -2.24 2.50
CA ARG A 9 -18.02 -2.70 3.89
C ARG A 9 -16.83 -2.21 4.75
N LEU A 10 -15.66 -1.98 4.14
CA LEU A 10 -14.45 -1.45 4.77
C LEU A 10 -14.55 0.03 5.17
N ALA A 11 -15.41 0.83 4.52
CA ALA A 11 -15.57 2.26 4.84
C ALA A 11 -16.27 2.52 6.19
N LEU A 12 -16.92 1.50 6.77
CA LEU A 12 -17.67 1.59 8.03
C LEU A 12 -16.88 1.14 9.26
N LEU A 13 -15.62 0.69 9.11
CA LEU A 13 -14.90 -0.02 10.17
C LEU A 13 -14.34 0.93 11.25
N LYS A 14 -15.17 1.25 12.25
CA LYS A 14 -14.78 2.02 13.44
C LYS A 14 -14.22 1.14 14.57
N ARG A 15 -14.36 -0.20 14.50
CA ARG A 15 -14.08 -1.10 15.64
C ARG A 15 -12.80 -1.92 15.47
N ASN A 16 -12.07 -2.13 16.56
CA ASN A 16 -10.83 -2.91 16.60
C ASN A 16 -10.95 -4.35 16.06
N SER A 17 -12.14 -4.97 16.16
CA SER A 17 -12.41 -6.31 15.64
C SER A 17 -12.32 -6.39 14.11
N GLU A 18 -12.68 -5.32 13.44
CA GLU A 18 -12.74 -5.23 11.99
C GLU A 18 -11.35 -5.01 11.38
N LYS A 19 -10.57 -4.11 12.00
CA LYS A 19 -9.13 -3.97 11.73
C LYS A 19 -8.42 -5.31 11.84
N ARG A 20 -8.65 -6.06 12.92
CA ARG A 20 -8.08 -7.40 13.11
C ARG A 20 -8.47 -8.39 12.02
N ARG A 21 -9.74 -8.41 11.58
CA ARG A 21 -10.19 -9.31 10.49
C ARG A 21 -9.49 -8.96 9.18
N TYR A 22 -9.38 -7.68 8.89
CA TYR A 22 -8.73 -7.17 7.68
C TYR A 22 -7.23 -7.46 7.67
N THR A 23 -6.55 -7.14 8.77
CA THR A 23 -5.13 -7.46 8.99
C THR A 23 -4.85 -8.97 8.81
N ARG A 24 -5.76 -9.86 9.23
CA ARG A 24 -5.64 -11.32 8.97
C ARG A 24 -5.80 -11.70 7.50
N MET A 25 -6.65 -10.99 6.76
CA MET A 25 -6.84 -11.25 5.32
C MET A 25 -5.58 -10.88 4.55
N ILE A 26 -5.02 -9.70 4.82
CA ILE A 26 -3.74 -9.26 4.27
C ILE A 26 -2.63 -10.23 4.66
N GLN A 27 -2.58 -10.67 5.92
CA GLN A 27 -1.62 -11.66 6.39
C GLN A 27 -1.67 -12.93 5.53
N LYS A 28 -2.86 -13.51 5.34
CA LYS A 28 -3.03 -14.76 4.57
C LYS A 28 -2.60 -14.59 3.11
N TYR A 29 -2.92 -13.45 2.50
CA TYR A 29 -2.54 -13.14 1.14
C TYR A 29 -1.03 -12.99 0.99
N ILE A 30 -0.38 -12.23 1.88
CA ILE A 30 1.06 -11.99 1.84
C ILE A 30 1.87 -13.27 2.14
N GLU A 31 1.51 -14.00 3.19
CA GLU A 31 2.22 -15.23 3.58
C GLU A 31 2.07 -16.35 2.54
N GLY A 32 0.89 -16.47 1.93
CA GLY A 32 0.61 -17.52 0.94
C GLY A 32 1.22 -17.25 -0.42
N GLU A 33 1.04 -16.03 -0.94
CA GLU A 33 1.29 -15.73 -2.36
C GLU A 33 2.57 -14.93 -2.61
N PHE A 34 3.16 -14.31 -1.58
CA PHE A 34 4.26 -13.34 -1.77
C PHE A 34 5.48 -13.58 -0.89
N THR A 35 5.52 -14.63 -0.05
CA THR A 35 6.62 -14.84 0.91
C THR A 35 8.00 -14.89 0.25
N ASP A 36 8.13 -15.57 -0.89
CA ASP A 36 9.42 -15.74 -1.55
C ASP A 36 9.76 -14.59 -2.50
N GLU A 37 8.75 -13.93 -3.04
CA GLU A 37 8.84 -12.69 -3.81
C GLU A 37 9.32 -11.55 -2.91
N LEU A 38 8.76 -11.43 -1.71
CA LEU A 38 9.13 -10.39 -0.74
C LEU A 38 10.58 -10.50 -0.29
N LYS A 39 11.09 -11.72 -0.13
CA LYS A 39 12.51 -11.95 0.18
C LYS A 39 13.45 -11.54 -0.95
N LYS A 40 12.97 -11.50 -2.19
CA LYS A 40 13.76 -11.14 -3.38
C LYS A 40 13.73 -9.65 -3.68
N LEU A 41 12.82 -8.88 -3.07
CA LEU A 41 12.73 -7.45 -3.31
C LEU A 41 14.01 -6.72 -2.89
N THR A 42 14.47 -5.84 -3.76
CA THR A 42 15.48 -4.85 -3.41
C THR A 42 14.93 -3.85 -2.39
N ARG A 43 15.83 -3.07 -1.79
CA ARG A 43 15.46 -2.08 -0.78
C ARG A 43 14.53 -0.98 -1.33
N THR A 44 14.63 -0.62 -2.60
CA THR A 44 13.74 0.37 -3.23
C THR A 44 12.38 -0.24 -3.58
N GLU A 45 12.36 -1.47 -4.07
CA GLU A 45 11.10 -2.16 -4.39
C GLU A 45 10.26 -2.43 -3.14
N GLY A 46 10.89 -2.84 -2.03
CA GLY A 46 10.16 -2.98 -0.76
C GLY A 46 9.63 -1.64 -0.22
N GLN A 47 10.28 -0.53 -0.52
CA GLN A 47 9.77 0.81 -0.18
C GLN A 47 8.52 1.16 -1.00
N ILE A 48 8.54 0.88 -2.30
CA ILE A 48 7.38 1.06 -3.18
C ILE A 48 6.24 0.16 -2.71
N LEU A 49 6.51 -1.10 -2.35
CA LEU A 49 5.49 -2.01 -1.83
C LEU A 49 4.81 -1.44 -0.57
N VAL A 50 5.58 -0.95 0.40
CA VAL A 50 5.02 -0.36 1.63
C VAL A 50 4.10 0.83 1.30
N LYS A 51 4.53 1.69 0.38
CA LYS A 51 3.73 2.81 -0.12
C LYS A 51 2.45 2.35 -0.81
N LEU A 52 2.51 1.33 -1.66
CA LEU A 52 1.34 0.76 -2.34
C LEU A 52 0.34 0.11 -1.36
N ILE A 53 0.83 -0.55 -0.32
CA ILE A 53 -0.01 -1.07 0.78
C ILE A 53 -0.72 0.11 1.48
N HIS A 54 0.00 1.19 1.79
CA HIS A 54 -0.63 2.38 2.38
C HIS A 54 -1.69 2.99 1.44
N ARG A 55 -1.39 3.15 0.14
CA ARG A 55 -2.34 3.64 -0.87
C ARG A 55 -3.64 2.83 -0.87
N GLN A 56 -3.55 1.51 -0.86
CA GLN A 56 -4.71 0.62 -0.97
C GLN A 56 -5.52 0.50 0.32
N THR A 57 -4.85 0.63 1.47
CA THR A 57 -5.47 0.31 2.76
C THR A 57 -5.74 1.53 3.64
N GLY A 58 -5.04 2.65 3.41
CA GLY A 58 -5.02 3.81 4.30
C GLY A 58 -4.33 3.55 5.64
N ILE A 59 -3.63 2.43 5.80
CA ILE A 59 -2.96 2.03 7.04
C ILE A 59 -1.49 1.78 6.73
N THR A 60 -0.60 2.34 7.56
CA THR A 60 0.84 2.14 7.35
C THR A 60 1.20 0.67 7.54
N THR A 61 2.21 0.19 6.82
CA THR A 61 2.71 -1.18 7.03
C THR A 61 3.18 -1.37 8.47
N PHE A 62 3.73 -0.34 9.12
CA PHE A 62 4.06 -0.39 10.54
C PHE A 62 2.84 -0.71 11.42
N ASP A 63 1.71 -0.04 11.21
CA ASP A 63 0.49 -0.27 11.99
C ASP A 63 -0.16 -1.62 11.66
N LEU A 64 -0.08 -2.04 10.39
CA LEU A 64 -0.45 -3.40 10.01
C LEU A 64 0.40 -4.42 10.77
N VAL A 65 1.74 -4.30 10.72
CA VAL A 65 2.73 -5.15 11.42
C VAL A 65 2.48 -5.20 12.94
N LYS A 66 2.12 -4.06 13.53
CA LYS A 66 1.86 -3.93 14.97
C LYS A 66 0.63 -4.73 15.42
N GLU A 67 -0.40 -4.87 14.63
CA GLU A 67 -1.63 -5.59 15.00
C GLU A 67 -1.50 -7.13 14.87
N LEU A 68 -0.32 -7.64 14.50
CA LEU A 68 -0.15 -9.04 14.12
C LEU A 68 0.50 -9.93 15.16
N ARG A 69 0.24 -11.23 14.98
CA ARG A 69 0.83 -12.30 15.77
C ARG A 69 2.35 -12.28 15.62
N ASN A 70 3.03 -12.76 16.67
CA ASN A 70 4.48 -12.76 16.81
C ASN A 70 5.23 -13.35 15.58
N GLY A 71 4.65 -14.35 14.90
CA GLY A 71 5.24 -14.96 13.70
C GLY A 71 5.33 -14.03 12.50
N TRP A 72 4.31 -13.21 12.23
CA TRP A 72 4.34 -12.31 11.07
C TRP A 72 5.20 -11.06 11.35
N ARG A 73 5.26 -10.61 12.62
CA ARG A 73 6.29 -9.65 13.05
C ARG A 73 7.68 -10.19 12.73
N ALA A 74 7.99 -11.43 13.14
CA ALA A 74 9.27 -12.07 12.85
C ALA A 74 9.54 -12.19 11.34
N PHE A 75 8.53 -12.52 10.53
CA PHE A 75 8.65 -12.54 9.07
C PHE A 75 9.07 -11.18 8.50
N TRP A 76 8.41 -10.08 8.88
CA TRP A 76 8.80 -8.75 8.44
C TRP A 76 10.19 -8.37 8.96
N TYR A 77 10.48 -8.63 10.24
CA TYR A 77 11.82 -8.41 10.81
C TYR A 77 12.91 -9.15 10.04
N ASN A 78 12.69 -10.40 9.65
CA ASN A 78 13.67 -11.20 8.93
C ASN A 78 13.77 -10.84 7.43
N THR A 79 12.63 -10.54 6.79
CA THR A 79 12.55 -10.26 5.34
C THR A 79 12.96 -8.83 5.00
N THR A 80 12.67 -7.88 5.89
CA THR A 80 12.93 -6.44 5.68
C THR A 80 13.91 -5.86 6.70
N ALA A 81 14.74 -6.69 7.35
CA ALA A 81 15.69 -6.31 8.40
C ALA A 81 16.52 -5.03 8.09
N ASN A 82 16.96 -4.87 6.84
CA ASN A 82 17.77 -3.74 6.37
C ASN A 82 16.97 -2.47 6.01
N MET A 83 15.64 -2.54 6.10
CA MET A 83 14.68 -1.48 5.75
C MET A 83 14.00 -0.88 7.00
N PHE A 84 14.42 -1.26 8.21
CA PHE A 84 13.59 -1.09 9.39
C PHE A 84 13.39 0.33 9.93
N ASN A 85 12.23 0.48 10.56
CA ASN A 85 11.57 1.62 11.21
C ASN A 85 11.14 2.80 10.32
N ILE A 86 12.04 3.47 9.59
CA ILE A 86 11.66 4.66 8.82
C ILE A 86 10.81 4.27 7.62
N SER A 87 11.19 3.23 6.89
CA SER A 87 10.49 2.83 5.67
C SER A 87 9.09 2.30 5.92
N LEU A 88 8.87 1.50 6.98
CA LEU A 88 7.57 0.89 7.27
C LEU A 88 6.51 1.89 7.73
N LYS A 89 6.96 3.05 8.24
CA LYS A 89 6.11 4.17 8.63
C LYS A 89 5.88 5.16 7.48
N ARG A 90 6.48 4.94 6.31
CA ARG A 90 6.26 5.82 5.18
C ARG A 90 4.84 5.68 4.68
N GLU A 91 4.24 6.83 4.49
CA GLU A 91 2.95 6.98 3.85
C GLU A 91 3.15 7.19 2.35
N PHE A 92 2.06 7.02 1.62
CA PHE A 92 1.95 7.38 0.22
C PHE A 92 1.32 8.75 0.14
N ASP A 93 2.09 9.73 -0.32
CA ASP A 93 1.68 11.13 -0.38
C ASP A 93 2.05 11.70 -1.76
N PRO A 94 1.24 11.40 -2.79
CA PRO A 94 1.51 11.89 -4.14
C PRO A 94 1.38 13.40 -4.24
N MET A 95 0.71 14.06 -3.29
CA MET A 95 0.59 15.51 -3.28
C MET A 95 1.92 16.16 -2.97
N ASN A 96 2.65 15.68 -1.97
CA ASN A 96 3.90 16.31 -1.52
C ASN A 96 5.17 15.59 -1.99
N VAL A 97 5.08 14.34 -2.42
CA VAL A 97 6.21 13.52 -2.87
C VAL A 97 6.09 13.21 -4.36
N GLN A 98 7.05 13.71 -5.14
CA GLN A 98 7.06 13.51 -6.61
C GLN A 98 7.15 12.03 -7.00
N GLU A 99 7.93 11.23 -6.28
CA GLU A 99 8.03 9.78 -6.52
C GLU A 99 6.66 9.11 -6.39
N ASP A 100 5.86 9.50 -5.40
CA ASP A 100 4.54 8.93 -5.15
C ASP A 100 3.55 9.35 -6.23
N TYR A 101 3.67 10.59 -6.72
CA TYR A 101 2.94 11.02 -7.91
C TYR A 101 3.29 10.19 -9.15
N LEU A 102 4.58 9.95 -9.41
CA LEU A 102 5.00 9.14 -10.55
C LEU A 102 4.51 7.69 -10.44
N ILE A 103 4.52 7.13 -9.23
CA ILE A 103 3.92 5.82 -8.96
C ILE A 103 2.41 5.85 -9.26
N GLU A 104 1.68 6.87 -8.81
CA GLU A 104 0.24 7.00 -9.10
C GLU A 104 -0.02 7.14 -10.60
N ASP A 105 0.79 7.93 -11.32
CA ASP A 105 0.69 8.09 -12.77
C ASP A 105 0.88 6.75 -13.50
N ILE A 106 1.86 5.94 -13.10
CA ILE A 106 2.07 4.60 -13.64
C ILE A 106 0.86 3.70 -13.37
N LEU A 107 0.30 3.75 -12.15
CA LEU A 107 -0.90 2.98 -11.80
C LEU A 107 -2.09 3.39 -12.66
N GLN A 108 -2.37 4.69 -12.78
CA GLN A 108 -3.48 5.20 -13.58
C GLN A 108 -3.38 4.78 -15.05
N ARG A 109 -2.19 4.91 -15.66
CA ARG A 109 -1.94 4.44 -17.02
C ARG A 109 -2.12 2.93 -17.16
N SER A 110 -1.67 2.16 -16.17
CA SER A 110 -1.78 0.69 -16.16
C SER A 110 -3.23 0.22 -16.01
N PHE A 111 -4.05 0.96 -15.25
CA PHE A 111 -5.49 0.70 -15.15
C PHE A 111 -6.22 1.05 -16.45
N GLN A 112 -5.88 2.19 -17.06
CA GLN A 112 -6.46 2.63 -18.33
C GLN A 112 -6.13 1.69 -19.49
N SER A 113 -4.92 1.15 -19.53
CA SER A 113 -4.49 0.20 -20.57
C SER A 113 -5.03 -1.22 -20.36
N GLY A 114 -5.63 -1.50 -19.20
CA GLY A 114 -6.10 -2.84 -18.82
C GLY A 114 -4.99 -3.81 -18.41
N LEU A 115 -3.74 -3.34 -18.26
CA LEU A 115 -2.62 -4.15 -17.75
C LEU A 115 -2.87 -4.59 -16.30
N LEU A 116 -3.47 -3.72 -15.50
CA LEU A 116 -3.86 -3.99 -14.13
C LEU A 116 -5.37 -3.82 -13.95
N PRO A 117 -6.02 -4.64 -13.11
CA PRO A 117 -7.41 -4.41 -12.73
C PRO A 117 -7.54 -3.06 -12.01
N ARG A 118 -8.62 -2.32 -12.29
CA ARG A 118 -8.87 -1.03 -11.66
C ARG A 118 -8.95 -1.18 -10.14
N GLN A 119 -8.19 -0.34 -9.43
CA GLN A 119 -8.16 -0.31 -7.97
C GLN A 119 -8.08 1.13 -7.47
N GLU A 120 -9.13 1.57 -6.79
CA GLU A 120 -9.20 2.91 -6.23
C GLU A 120 -8.31 3.05 -4.98
N SER A 121 -7.72 4.23 -4.81
CA SER A 121 -6.93 4.55 -3.61
C SER A 121 -7.88 4.70 -2.42
N LYS A 122 -7.42 4.28 -1.22
CA LYS A 122 -8.12 4.58 0.04
C LYS A 122 -7.83 5.98 0.57
N LEU A 123 -6.81 6.64 0.02
CA LEU A 123 -6.40 7.97 0.42
C LEU A 123 -7.18 9.04 -0.35
N ASP A 124 -7.41 10.17 0.29
CA ASP A 124 -8.19 11.28 -0.25
C ASP A 124 -7.27 12.23 -1.04
N PHE A 125 -7.12 11.97 -2.34
CA PHE A 125 -6.44 12.87 -3.27
C PHE A 125 -7.07 12.78 -4.67
N ASN A 126 -7.03 13.88 -5.42
CA ASN A 126 -7.52 13.95 -6.80
C ASN A 126 -6.36 13.89 -7.79
N TYR A 127 -6.38 12.91 -8.71
CA TYR A 127 -5.33 12.73 -9.71
C TYR A 127 -5.18 13.93 -10.67
N THR A 128 -6.26 14.61 -11.04
CA THR A 128 -6.19 15.79 -11.91
C THR A 128 -5.40 16.92 -11.24
N ASP A 129 -5.65 17.16 -9.95
CA ASP A 129 -4.94 18.19 -9.17
C ASP A 129 -3.44 17.84 -9.04
N LEU A 130 -3.12 16.55 -8.86
CA LEU A 130 -1.74 16.07 -8.84
C LEU A 130 -1.04 16.34 -10.18
N THR A 131 -1.69 16.01 -11.30
CA THR A 131 -1.15 16.26 -12.63
C THR A 131 -0.91 17.75 -12.85
N GLU A 132 -1.87 18.61 -12.49
CA GLU A 132 -1.72 20.05 -12.62
C GLU A 132 -0.50 20.56 -11.83
N LYS A 133 -0.36 20.15 -10.56
CA LYS A 133 0.76 20.55 -9.70
C LYS A 133 2.11 20.13 -10.27
N TRP A 134 2.27 18.85 -10.61
CA TRP A 134 3.58 18.29 -10.94
C TRP A 134 3.98 18.50 -12.40
N VAL A 135 3.02 18.56 -13.33
CA VAL A 135 3.30 18.87 -14.75
C VAL A 135 3.60 20.36 -14.93
N THR A 136 2.89 21.24 -14.23
CA THR A 136 3.16 22.70 -14.31
C THR A 136 4.52 23.04 -13.72
N LYS A 137 4.94 22.38 -12.63
CA LYS A 137 6.26 22.58 -12.02
C LYS A 137 7.43 22.08 -12.89
N ALA A 138 7.17 21.20 -13.85
CA ALA A 138 8.17 20.67 -14.78
C ALA A 138 8.35 21.52 -16.06
N LYS A 139 7.46 22.50 -16.29
CA LYS A 139 7.57 23.50 -17.35
C LYS A 139 8.33 24.72 -16.85
#